data_AF-A0A8T0FMI8-F1
#
_entry.id   AF-A0A8T0FMI8-F1
#
_cell.length_a   1.000
_cell.length_b   1.000
_cell.length_c   1.000
_cell.angle_alpha   90.00
_cell.angle_beta   90.00
_cell.angle_gamma   90.00
#
_symmetry.space_group_name_H-M   'P 1'
#
loop_
_entity.id
_entity.type
_entity.pdbx_description
1 polymer ?
#
loop_
_entity_poly.entity_id
_entity_poly.type
_entity_poly.pdbx_seq_one_letter_code
_entity_poly.pdbx_strand_id
1 'polypeptide(L)'
;MHTSSEDESTLPLQIYGYNSDLYQNISEAIALQKNQGLVGISVLLQTGDLSNSELRIITSQLHKIIHRVSYVDGEFFIGSIPKIGYSKGS
;
A
#
# COMPACT_ATOMS: atom_id res chain seq x y z
N MET A 1 -24.53 0.67 -28.08
CA MET A 1 -23.09 0.50 -27.81
C MET A 1 -22.72 1.49 -26.72
N HIS A 2 -22.63 1.04 -25.46
CA HIS A 2 -22.06 1.83 -24.38
C HIS A 2 -20.61 1.37 -24.22
N THR A 3 -19.66 2.24 -24.51
CA THR A 3 -18.25 2.02 -24.23
C THR A 3 -18.02 2.25 -22.74
N SER A 4 -18.27 1.23 -21.92
CA SER A 4 -17.83 1.21 -20.52
C SER A 4 -16.37 0.79 -20.48
N SER A 5 -15.48 1.71 -20.81
CA SER A 5 -14.04 1.52 -20.66
C SER A 5 -13.42 2.82 -20.14
N GLU A 6 -14.02 3.35 -19.08
CA GLU A 6 -13.29 4.21 -18.17
C GLU A 6 -12.69 3.27 -17.13
N ASP A 7 -11.36 3.19 -17.17
CA ASP A 7 -10.49 2.53 -16.20
C ASP A 7 -10.98 2.90 -14.78
N GLU A 8 -11.69 1.97 -14.14
CA GLU A 8 -12.06 2.02 -12.72
C GLU A 8 -10.81 2.40 -11.94
N SER A 9 -10.83 3.62 -11.36
CA SER A 9 -9.66 4.33 -10.85
C SER A 9 -8.77 3.45 -9.98
N THR A 10 -7.73 2.88 -10.60
CA THR A 10 -6.82 1.99 -9.90
C THR A 10 -5.71 2.82 -9.26
N LEU A 11 -5.57 2.75 -7.94
CA LEU A 11 -4.54 3.49 -7.20
C LEU A 11 -3.46 2.54 -6.66
N PRO A 12 -2.16 2.81 -6.90
CA PRO A 12 -1.09 2.01 -6.33
C PRO A 12 -0.88 2.39 -4.85
N LEU A 13 -1.03 1.42 -3.96
CA LEU A 13 -0.53 1.49 -2.59
C LEU A 13 0.87 0.88 -2.53
N GLN A 14 1.85 1.68 -2.13
CA GLN A 14 3.24 1.25 -2.05
C GLN A 14 3.69 1.18 -0.59
N ILE A 15 4.25 0.03 -0.21
CA ILE A 15 4.81 -0.23 1.10
C ILE A 15 6.30 -0.47 0.92
N TYR A 16 7.12 0.29 1.63
CA TYR A 16 8.58 0.17 1.61
C TYR A 16 9.08 -0.37 2.93
N GLY A 17 10.06 -1.28 2.85
CA GLY A 17 10.77 -1.82 4.00
C GLY A 17 12.28 -1.87 3.73
N TYR A 18 13.03 -2.07 4.79
CA TYR A 18 14.48 -2.25 4.72
C TYR A 18 14.95 -3.35 5.66
N ASN A 19 16.12 -3.91 5.41
CA ASN A 19 16.75 -4.87 6.31
C ASN A 19 17.43 -4.13 7.47
N SER A 20 16.88 -4.27 8.68
CA SER A 20 17.39 -3.64 9.90
C SER A 20 18.73 -4.18 10.39
N ASP A 21 19.16 -5.36 9.93
CA ASP A 21 20.49 -5.90 10.23
C ASP A 21 21.58 -5.17 9.44
N LEU A 22 21.21 -4.53 8.32
CA LEU A 22 22.12 -3.86 7.41
C LEU A 22 22.11 -2.33 7.54
N TYR A 23 21.00 -1.75 8.01
CA TYR A 23 20.82 -0.30 8.11
C TYR A 23 20.10 0.08 9.41
N GLN A 24 20.35 1.28 9.93
CA GLN A 24 19.69 1.76 11.15
C GLN A 24 18.26 2.26 10.88
N ASN A 25 18.02 2.84 9.69
CA ASN A 25 16.73 3.40 9.30
C ASN A 25 16.53 3.35 7.78
N ILE A 26 15.28 3.59 7.36
CA ILE A 26 14.91 3.56 5.94
C ILE A 26 15.59 4.67 5.13
N SER A 27 15.86 5.84 5.72
CA SER A 27 16.52 6.94 5.03
C SER A 27 17.96 6.59 4.67
N GLU A 28 18.69 5.93 5.57
CA GLU A 28 20.02 5.40 5.33
C GLU A 28 20.00 4.32 4.25
N ALA A 29 19.05 3.38 4.32
CA ALA A 29 18.91 2.32 3.33
C ALA A 29 18.67 2.88 1.91
N ILE A 30 17.82 3.91 1.78
CA ILE A 30 17.53 4.60 0.51
C ILE A 30 18.76 5.38 0.02
N ALA A 31 19.45 6.11 0.91
CA ALA A 31 20.59 6.94 0.56
C ALA A 31 21.80 6.13 0.08
N LEU A 32 22.03 4.96 0.68
CA LEU A 32 23.20 4.15 0.40
C LEU A 32 23.07 3.27 -0.86
N GLN A 33 21.85 3.02 -1.35
CA GLN A 33 21.54 2.20 -2.54
C GLN A 33 22.39 0.93 -2.69
N LYS A 34 22.91 0.35 -1.60
CA LYS A 34 23.72 -0.88 -1.70
C LYS A 34 22.74 -2.00 -1.99
N ASN A 35 22.89 -2.58 -3.18
CA ASN A 35 22.03 -3.50 -3.94
C ASN A 35 21.21 -4.60 -3.22
N GLN A 36 21.27 -4.75 -1.90
CA GLN A 36 20.57 -5.79 -1.14
C GLN A 36 20.17 -5.24 0.23
N GLY A 37 18.88 -4.99 0.43
CA GLY A 37 18.33 -4.60 1.73
C GLY A 37 17.22 -3.56 1.72
N LEU A 38 16.73 -3.16 0.53
CA LEU A 38 15.43 -2.50 0.37
C LEU A 38 14.42 -3.51 -0.20
N VAL A 39 13.19 -3.47 0.30
CA VAL A 39 12.05 -4.23 -0.23
C VAL A 39 10.90 -3.27 -0.52
N GLY A 40 10.26 -3.45 -1.68
CA GLY A 40 9.07 -2.71 -2.07
C GLY A 40 7.94 -3.68 -2.39
N ILE A 41 6.75 -3.42 -1.83
CA ILE A 41 5.51 -4.12 -2.17
C ILE A 41 4.57 -3.09 -2.79
N SER A 42 4.05 -3.39 -3.98
CA SER A 42 3.05 -2.57 -4.66
C SER A 42 1.75 -3.35 -4.78
N VAL A 43 0.65 -2.78 -4.27
CA VAL A 43 -0.69 -3.33 -4.36
C VAL A 43 -1.54 -2.37 -5.17
N LEU A 44 -2.17 -2.87 -6.23
CA LEU A 44 -3.14 -2.10 -7.00
C LEU A 44 -4.50 -2.16 -6.31
N LEU A 45 -5.00 -1.00 -5.88
CA LEU A 45 -6.32 -0.85 -5.28
C LEU A 45 -7.31 -0.49 -6.37
N GLN A 46 -8.39 -1.26 -6.48
CA GLN A 46 -9.50 -1.00 -7.39
C GLN A 46 -10.75 -0.69 -6.58
N THR A 47 -11.50 0.32 -7.01
CA THR A 47 -12.87 0.51 -6.54
C THR A 47 -13.76 -0.60 -7.09
N GLY A 48 -14.65 -1.09 -6.24
CA GLY A 48 -15.62 -2.12 -6.58
C GLY A 48 -16.72 -2.16 -5.53
N ASP A 49 -17.78 -2.92 -5.78
CA ASP A 49 -19.00 -2.90 -4.97
C ASP A 49 -18.80 -3.36 -3.51
N LEU A 50 -17.68 -4.05 -3.21
CA LEU A 50 -17.36 -4.58 -1.88
C LEU A 50 -16.12 -3.90 -1.28
N SER A 51 -16.29 -3.16 -0.18
CA SER A 51 -15.16 -2.60 0.57
C SER A 51 -14.36 -3.70 1.26
N ASN A 52 -13.05 -3.77 1.03
CA ASN A 52 -12.17 -4.65 1.81
C ASN A 52 -12.09 -4.13 3.28
N SER A 53 -12.57 -4.92 4.23
CA SER A 53 -12.61 -4.56 5.65
C SER A 53 -11.24 -4.32 6.27
N GLU A 54 -10.20 -4.99 5.76
CA GLU A 54 -8.82 -4.91 6.24
C GLU A 54 -8.18 -3.57 5.79
N LEU A 55 -8.46 -3.15 4.56
CA LEU A 55 -8.03 -1.83 4.05
C LEU A 55 -8.79 -0.67 4.69
N ARG A 56 -10.02 -0.90 5.17
CA ARG A 56 -10.84 0.13 5.83
C ARG A 56 -10.23 0.67 7.11
N ILE A 57 -9.38 -0.11 7.79
CA ILE A 57 -8.63 0.36 8.97
C ILE A 57 -7.75 1.58 8.62
N ILE A 58 -7.13 1.57 7.44
CA ILE A 58 -6.26 2.66 6.98
C ILE A 58 -7.10 3.79 6.38
N THR A 59 -8.02 3.46 5.48
CA THR A 59 -8.76 4.48 4.72
C THR A 59 -9.76 5.24 5.58
N SER A 60 -10.28 4.64 6.66
CA SER A 60 -11.20 5.31 7.59
C SER A 60 -10.57 6.47 8.34
N GLN A 61 -9.24 6.52 8.47
CA GLN A 61 -8.54 7.59 9.18
C GLN A 61 -8.09 8.73 8.26
N LEU A 62 -8.03 8.49 6.94
CA LEU A 62 -7.49 9.47 5.97
C LEU A 62 -8.24 10.80 5.98
N HIS A 63 -9.55 10.80 6.24
CA HIS A 63 -10.34 12.03 6.31
C HIS A 63 -9.90 12.99 7.44
N LYS A 64 -9.14 12.50 8.42
CA LYS A 64 -8.59 13.30 9.52
C LYS A 64 -7.28 14.00 9.13
N ILE A 65 -6.64 13.57 8.04
CA ILE A 65 -5.38 14.15 7.52
C ILE A 65 -5.75 15.23 6.48
N ILE A 66 -6.14 16.40 6.98
CA ILE A 66 -6.61 17.50 6.12
C ILE A 66 -5.46 18.43 5.71
N HIS A 67 -4.48 18.60 6.60
CA HIS A 67 -3.33 19.47 6.37
C HIS A 67 -2.03 18.67 6.23
N ARG A 68 -1.07 19.24 5.49
CA ARG A 68 0.23 18.63 5.17
C ARG A 68 1.04 18.14 6.40
N VAL A 69 0.76 18.66 7.59
CA VAL A 69 1.47 18.33 8.85
C VAL A 69 0.54 17.66 9.87
N SER A 70 -0.53 17.01 9.42
CA SER A 70 -1.45 16.29 10.29
C SER A 70 -0.93 14.87 10.55
N TYR A 71 -1.03 14.42 11.79
CA TYR A 71 -0.69 13.06 12.20
C TYR A 71 -1.92 12.42 12.84
N VAL A 72 -2.11 11.13 12.61
CA VAL A 72 -3.14 10.33 13.24
C VAL A 72 -2.53 9.00 13.65
N ASP A 73 -2.81 8.59 14.88
CA ASP A 73 -2.37 7.29 15.36
C ASP A 73 -3.17 6.18 14.68
N GLY A 74 -2.46 5.17 14.20
CA GLY A 74 -3.06 4.01 13.54
C GLY A 74 -2.11 2.83 13.59
N GLU A 75 -2.69 1.65 13.75
CA GLU A 75 -1.95 0.39 13.69
C GLU A 75 -2.20 -0.26 12.32
N PHE A 76 -1.11 -0.62 11.63
CA PHE A 76 -1.15 -1.34 10.37
C PHE A 76 -0.46 -2.70 10.57
N PHE A 77 -1.21 -3.78 10.35
CA PHE A 77 -0.72 -5.14 10.54
C PHE A 77 -0.51 -5.83 9.19
N ILE A 78 0.34 -6.85 9.11
CA ILE A 78 0.53 -7.63 7.88
C ILE A 78 -0.79 -8.26 7.40
N GLY A 79 -1.70 -8.60 8.32
CA GLY A 79 -3.05 -9.06 7.99
C GLY A 79 -3.93 -8.00 7.31
N SER A 80 -3.51 -6.74 7.30
CA SER A 80 -4.16 -5.65 6.57
C SER A 80 -3.80 -5.62 5.07
N ILE A 81 -2.81 -6.42 4.65
CA ILE A 81 -2.44 -6.56 3.24
C ILE A 81 -3.42 -7.54 2.57
N PRO A 82 -4.13 -7.13 1.51
CA PRO A 82 -5.07 -8.01 0.82
C PRO A 82 -4.41 -9.31 0.36
N LYS A 83 -5.08 -10.44 0.58
CA LYS A 83 -4.65 -11.73 0.03
C LYS A 83 -4.72 -11.66 -1.50
N ILE A 84 -3.58 -11.75 -2.15
CA ILE A 84 -3.48 -11.93 -3.61
C ILE A 84 -3.96 -13.34 -3.98
N GLY A 85 -5.12 -13.43 -4.61
CA GLY A 85 -5.63 -14.67 -5.20
C GLY A 85 -4.90 -14.98 -6.50
N TYR A 86 -4.30 -16.16 -6.61
CA TYR A 86 -3.74 -16.64 -7.87
C TYR A 86 -4.87 -17.17 -8.76
N SER A 87 -5.09 -16.54 -9.91
CA SER A 87 -5.92 -17.13 -10.97
C SER A 87 -5.10 -18.21 -11.67
N LYS A 88 -5.52 -19.47 -11.59
CA LYS A 88 -4.98 -20.52 -12.48
C LYS A 88 -5.53 -20.25 -13.88
N GLY A 89 -4.64 -19.85 -14.79
CA GLY A 89 -4.95 -19.79 -16.22
C GLY A 89 -5.54 -21.12 -16.66
N SER A 90 -6.74 -21.05 -17.25
CA SER A 90 -7.47 -22.18 -17.84
C SER A 90 -6.94 -22.45 -19.25
#